data_AF-A0A3B8MLC7-F1
#
_entry.id   AF-A0A3B8MLC7-F1
#
_cell.length_a   1.000
_cell.length_b   1.000
_cell.length_c   1.000
_cell.angle_alpha   90.00
_cell.angle_beta   90.00
_cell.angle_gamma   90.00
#
_symmetry.space_group_name_H-M   'P 1'
#
loop_
_entity.id
_entity.type
_entity.pdbx_description
1 polymer ?
#
loop_
_entity_poly.entity_id
_entity_poly.type
_entity_poly.pdbx_seq_one_letter_code
_entity_poly.pdbx_strand_id
1 'polypeptide(L)'
;MSTEAQARSRLSPLNRRRLEIFKSNRRGYYSLCLFSVLFAISLCAELIANDAPIVFSYKGELHFPILFFYSEAELGGVLETEAEYRDPFVADLIDADGWALW
;
A
#
# COMPACT_ATOMS: atom_id res chain seq x y z
N MET A 1 -35.80 24.96 -33.69
CA MET A 1 -35.79 24.30 -32.38
C MET A 1 -34.69 23.24 -32.41
N SER A 2 -33.49 23.61 -31.96
CA SER A 2 -32.38 22.67 -31.82
C SER A 2 -31.70 22.99 -30.49
N THR A 3 -32.07 22.24 -29.46
CA THR A 3 -31.57 22.42 -28.10
C THR A 3 -30.24 21.67 -27.98
N GLU A 4 -29.11 22.36 -28.15
CA GLU A 4 -27.81 21.78 -27.83
C GLU A 4 -27.66 21.68 -26.32
N ALA A 5 -27.84 20.49 -25.78
CA ALA A 5 -27.49 20.15 -24.41
C ALA A 5 -25.97 20.24 -24.25
N GLN A 6 -25.46 21.45 -23.98
CA GLN A 6 -24.08 21.64 -23.57
C GLN A 6 -23.83 20.83 -22.30
N ALA A 7 -23.06 19.75 -22.43
CA ALA A 7 -22.52 19.00 -21.31
C ALA A 7 -21.74 19.96 -20.41
N ARG A 8 -22.37 20.37 -19.30
CA ARG A 8 -21.76 21.27 -18.32
C ARG A 8 -20.52 20.59 -17.74
N SER A 9 -19.34 20.93 -18.26
CA SER A 9 -18.10 20.55 -17.59
C SER A 9 -18.16 21.12 -16.19
N ARG A 10 -18.02 20.28 -15.15
CA ARG A 10 -18.08 20.71 -13.74
C ARG A 10 -17.00 21.75 -13.37
N LEU A 11 -16.05 22.02 -14.25
CA LEU A 11 -14.99 23.01 -14.07
C LEU A 11 -15.44 24.36 -14.62
N SER A 12 -15.31 25.41 -13.80
CA SER A 12 -15.43 26.80 -14.23
C SER A 12 -14.53 27.06 -15.45
N PRO A 13 -14.96 27.90 -16.41
CA PRO A 13 -14.17 28.26 -17.59
C PRO A 13 -12.74 28.72 -17.26
N LEU A 14 -12.57 29.39 -16.11
CA LEU A 14 -11.28 29.87 -15.63
C LEU A 14 -10.36 28.71 -15.21
N ASN A 15 -10.91 27.70 -14.51
CA ASN A 15 -10.16 26.51 -14.11
C ASN A 15 -9.79 25.64 -15.32
N ARG A 16 -10.65 25.58 -16.34
CA ARG A 16 -10.33 24.88 -17.60
C ARG A 16 -9.15 25.53 -18.31
N ARG A 17 -9.14 26.86 -18.41
CA ARG A 17 -8.03 27.61 -19.02
C ARG A 17 -6.72 27.42 -18.25
N ARG A 18 -6.77 27.44 -16.91
CA ARG A 18 -5.61 27.14 -16.05
C ARG A 18 -5.06 25.74 -16.28
N LEU A 19 -5.94 24.74 -16.40
CA LEU A 19 -5.54 23.36 -16.67
C LEU A 19 -4.85 23.22 -18.04
N GLU A 20 -5.34 23.91 -19.07
CA GLU A 20 -4.70 23.89 -20.39
C GLU A 20 -3.34 24.59 -20.39
N ILE A 21 -3.20 25.73 -19.70
CA ILE A 21 -1.91 26.39 -19.50
C ILE A 21 -0.94 25.45 -18.75
N PHE A 22 -1.40 24.79 -17.70
CA PHE A 22 -0.58 23.82 -16.95
C PHE A 22 -0.13 22.65 -17.83
N LYS A 23 -1.04 22.05 -18.62
CA LYS A 23 -0.71 20.96 -19.55
C LYS A 23 0.25 21.38 -20.66
N SER A 24 0.23 22.66 -21.08
CA SER A 24 1.18 23.18 -22.07
C SER A 24 2.63 23.22 -21.55
N ASN A 25 2.81 23.35 -20.22
CA ASN A 25 4.12 23.27 -19.60
C ASN A 25 4.55 21.81 -19.44
N ARG A 26 5.27 21.30 -20.45
CA ARG A 26 5.75 19.90 -20.48
C ARG A 26 6.51 19.51 -19.20
N ARG A 27 7.39 20.37 -18.70
CA ARG A 27 8.19 20.09 -17.49
C ARG A 27 7.27 19.94 -16.27
N GLY A 28 6.34 20.88 -16.06
CA GLY A 28 5.39 20.82 -14.96
C GLY A 28 4.48 19.58 -15.02
N TYR A 29 4.05 19.20 -16.21
CA TYR A 29 3.24 18.00 -16.41
C TYR A 29 4.01 16.71 -16.11
N TYR A 30 5.25 16.57 -16.61
CA TYR A 30 6.10 15.42 -16.29
C TYR A 30 6.44 15.34 -14.80
N SER A 31 6.75 16.46 -14.16
CA SER A 31 6.99 16.50 -12.72
C SER A 31 5.77 16.07 -11.92
N LEU A 32 4.57 16.54 -12.30
CA LEU A 32 3.33 16.08 -11.66
C LEU A 32 3.13 14.57 -11.86
N CYS A 33 3.33 14.07 -13.08
CA CYS A 33 3.17 12.64 -13.37
C CYS A 33 4.14 11.80 -12.55
N LEU A 34 5.43 12.16 -12.53
CA LEU A 34 6.44 11.48 -11.73
C LEU A 34 6.12 11.54 -10.24
N PHE A 35 5.77 12.71 -9.72
CA PHE A 35 5.36 12.88 -8.33
C PHE A 35 4.14 12.03 -7.99
N SER A 36 3.09 12.03 -8.83
CA SER A 36 1.89 11.23 -8.61
C SER A 36 2.17 9.73 -8.61
N VAL A 37 3.06 9.25 -9.49
CA VAL A 37 3.49 7.84 -9.50
C VAL A 37 4.25 7.50 -8.22
N LEU A 38 5.26 8.29 -7.86
CA LEU A 38 6.03 8.06 -6.64
C LEU A 38 5.15 8.14 -5.38
N PHE A 39 4.22 9.10 -5.34
CA PHE A 39 3.26 9.26 -4.26
C PHE A 39 2.32 8.06 -4.17
N ALA A 40 1.76 7.59 -5.29
CA ALA A 40 0.93 6.39 -5.30
C ALA A 40 1.69 5.14 -4.84
N ILE A 41 2.94 4.97 -5.28
CA ILE A 41 3.82 3.89 -4.80
C ILE A 41 4.05 4.04 -3.29
N SER A 42 4.27 5.26 -2.78
CA SER A 42 4.51 5.49 -1.35
C SER A 42 3.29 5.18 -0.47
N LEU A 43 2.07 5.38 -1.00
CA LEU A 43 0.85 4.98 -0.29
C LEU A 43 0.71 3.46 -0.17
N CYS A 44 1.29 2.72 -1.12
CA CYS A 44 1.37 1.26 -1.08
C CYS A 44 2.73 0.78 -0.58
N ALA A 45 3.54 1.65 0.06
CA ALA A 45 4.87 1.26 0.53
C ALA A 45 4.79 0.18 1.59
N GLU A 46 3.81 0.21 2.49
CA GLU A 46 3.59 -0.86 3.49
C GLU A 46 3.25 -2.21 2.84
N LEU A 47 2.69 -2.22 1.62
CA LEU A 47 2.44 -3.47 0.87
C LEU A 47 3.69 -3.96 0.11
N ILE A 48 4.59 -3.05 -0.25
CA ILE A 48 5.80 -3.35 -1.03
C ILE A 48 6.99 -3.67 -0.10
N ALA A 49 7.10 -2.95 1.01
CA ALA A 49 7.97 -3.24 2.13
C ALA A 49 7.23 -4.21 3.07
N ASN A 50 7.05 -5.44 2.59
CA ASN A 50 6.41 -6.48 3.38
C ASN A 50 7.38 -6.90 4.49
N ASP A 51 7.22 -6.32 5.68
CA ASP A 51 7.99 -6.71 6.87
C ASP A 51 7.38 -7.96 7.55
N ALA A 52 6.16 -8.32 7.16
CA ALA A 52 5.45 -9.52 7.60
C ALA A 52 5.06 -10.40 6.40
N PRO A 53 4.90 -11.73 6.57
CA PRO A 53 4.36 -12.58 5.51
C PRO A 53 2.89 -12.25 5.21
N ILE A 54 2.42 -12.49 3.99
CA ILE A 54 1.00 -12.34 3.63
C ILE A 54 0.12 -13.24 4.50
N VAL A 55 0.56 -14.47 4.70
CA VAL A 55 -0.08 -15.48 5.53
C VAL A 55 0.97 -16.45 6.04
N PHE A 56 0.82 -16.94 7.27
CA PHE A 56 1.61 -18.05 7.77
C PHE A 56 0.73 -19.08 8.48
N SER A 57 1.18 -20.33 8.46
CA SER A 57 0.62 -21.41 9.27
C SER A 57 1.47 -21.58 10.51
N TYR A 58 0.86 -21.67 11.69
CA TYR A 58 1.55 -22.00 12.94
C TYR A 58 0.68 -22.93 13.77
N LYS A 59 1.24 -24.08 14.19
CA LYS A 59 0.52 -25.11 14.98
C LYS A 59 -0.82 -25.58 14.35
N GLY A 60 -0.91 -25.52 13.01
CA GLY A 60 -2.10 -25.93 12.26
C GLY A 60 -3.16 -24.85 12.07
N GLU A 61 -2.94 -23.63 12.56
CA GLU A 61 -3.82 -22.47 12.35
C GLU A 61 -3.21 -21.49 11.34
N LEU A 62 -4.06 -20.81 10.57
CA LEU A 62 -3.65 -19.79 9.61
C LEU A 62 -3.76 -18.40 10.22
N HIS A 63 -2.68 -17.64 10.09
CA HIS A 63 -2.52 -16.30 10.62
C HIS A 63 -2.29 -15.30 9.49
N PHE A 64 -2.88 -14.12 9.60
CA PHE A 64 -2.84 -13.06 8.58
C PHE A 64 -2.26 -11.78 9.19
N PRO A 65 -0.93 -11.65 9.30
CA PRO A 65 -0.30 -10.59 10.08
C PRO A 65 -0.44 -9.20 9.44
N ILE A 66 -0.80 -9.13 8.16
CA ILE A 66 -1.17 -7.88 7.49
C ILE A 66 -2.50 -7.32 8.04
N LEU A 67 -3.36 -8.17 8.61
CA LEU A 67 -4.69 -7.80 9.09
C LEU A 67 -4.82 -7.82 10.62
N PHE A 68 -3.98 -8.59 11.30
CA PHE A 68 -4.05 -8.82 12.74
C PHE A 68 -2.67 -8.72 13.38
N PHE A 69 -2.64 -8.16 14.59
CA PHE A 69 -1.47 -8.14 15.44
C PHE A 69 -1.25 -9.54 16.04
N TYR A 70 -0.01 -10.03 15.96
CA TYR A 70 0.43 -11.22 16.68
C TYR A 70 1.71 -10.90 17.43
N SER A 71 1.79 -11.28 18.70
CA SER A 71 2.99 -11.06 19.50
C SER A 71 4.01 -12.19 19.32
N GLU A 72 5.27 -11.92 19.62
CA GLU A 72 6.30 -12.97 19.62
C GLU A 72 5.97 -14.08 20.64
N ALA A 73 5.42 -13.71 21.80
CA ALA A 73 4.99 -14.64 22.84
C ALA A 73 3.92 -15.63 22.34
N GLU A 74 3.02 -15.19 21.46
CA GLU A 74 2.02 -16.08 20.84
C GLU A 74 2.66 -17.13 19.92
N LEU A 75 3.82 -16.82 19.33
CA LEU A 75 4.62 -17.73 18.52
C LEU A 75 5.59 -18.60 19.34
N GLY A 76 5.54 -18.50 20.67
CA GLY A 76 6.40 -19.26 21.59
C GLY A 76 7.70 -18.55 21.99
N GLY A 77 7.83 -17.27 21.65
CA GLY A 77 8.90 -16.39 22.14
C GLY A 77 8.59 -15.78 23.51
N VAL A 78 9.22 -14.66 23.82
CA VAL A 78 9.15 -14.04 25.18
C VAL A 78 8.64 -12.60 25.14
N LEU A 79 8.63 -11.97 23.97
CA LEU A 79 8.20 -10.58 23.83
C LEU A 79 6.68 -10.46 23.66
N GLU A 80 6.07 -9.58 24.45
CA GLU A 80 4.65 -9.19 24.33
C GLU A 80 4.42 -8.13 23.24
N THR A 81 5.46 -7.78 22.48
CA THR A 81 5.41 -6.85 21.36
C THR A 81 5.12 -7.60 20.06
N GLU A 82 4.80 -6.83 19.00
CA GLU A 82 4.61 -7.38 17.65
C GLU A 82 5.79 -8.25 17.25
N ALA A 83 5.50 -9.41 16.66
CA ALA A 83 6.53 -10.29 16.15
C ALA A 83 7.27 -9.63 14.97
N GLU A 84 8.59 -9.54 15.06
CA GLU A 84 9.43 -9.08 13.96
C GLU A 84 9.69 -10.26 13.01
N TYR A 85 8.85 -10.44 11.99
CA TYR A 85 8.92 -11.62 11.11
C TYR A 85 10.22 -11.71 10.32
N ARG A 86 10.94 -10.58 10.11
CA ARG A 86 12.25 -10.58 9.45
C ARG A 86 13.39 -11.04 10.36
N ASP A 87 13.14 -11.14 11.67
CA ASP A 87 14.09 -11.73 12.61
C ASP A 87 14.20 -13.23 12.33
N PRO A 88 15.41 -13.76 12.04
CA PRO A 88 15.63 -15.19 11.90
C PRO A 88 15.07 -16.02 13.05
N PHE A 89 15.06 -15.50 14.28
CA PHE A 89 14.49 -16.20 15.43
C PHE A 89 12.98 -16.42 15.30
N VAL A 90 12.23 -15.40 14.88
CA VAL A 90 10.78 -15.50 14.67
C VAL A 90 10.47 -16.40 13.47
N ALA A 91 11.26 -16.30 12.41
CA ALA A 91 11.14 -17.19 11.26
C ALA A 91 11.34 -18.66 11.66
N ASP A 92 12.35 -18.97 12.47
CA ASP A 92 12.62 -20.32 12.98
C ASP A 92 11.46 -20.84 13.87
N LEU A 93 10.81 -19.97 14.66
CA LEU A 93 9.63 -20.34 15.45
C LEU A 93 8.44 -20.75 14.56
N ILE A 94 8.20 -20.01 13.47
CA ILE A 94 7.12 -20.33 12.52
C ILE A 94 7.46 -21.60 11.75
N ASP A 95 8.68 -21.74 11.24
CA ASP A 95 9.12 -22.88 10.42
C ASP A 95 9.23 -24.18 11.23
N ALA A 96 9.37 -24.11 12.55
CA ALA A 96 9.38 -25.28 13.43
C ALA A 96 8.05 -26.07 13.40
N ASP A 97 6.92 -25.37 13.28
CA ASP A 97 5.56 -25.95 13.35
C ASP A 97 4.64 -25.43 12.22
N GLY A 98 5.23 -25.00 11.09
CA GLY A 98 4.52 -24.16 10.15
C GLY A 98 5.24 -23.84 8.84
N TRP A 99 4.74 -22.81 8.16
CA TRP A 99 5.31 -22.24 6.93
C TRP A 99 4.78 -20.81 6.75
N ALA A 100 5.53 -19.96 6.05
CA ALA A 100 5.13 -18.60 5.72
C ALA A 100 5.12 -18.35 4.21
N LEU A 101 4.14 -17.57 3.73
CA LEU A 101 4.07 -17.04 2.36
C LEU A 101 4.25 -15.53 2.42
N TRP A 102 5.28 -15.03 1.74
CA TRP A 102 5.73 -13.64 1.74
C TRP A 102 5.18 -12.83 0.57
#